data_AF-A0A2V9NF80-F1
#
_entry.id   AF-A0A2V9NF80-F1
#
_cell.length_a   1.000
_cell.length_b   1.000
_cell.length_c   1.000
_cell.angle_alpha   90.00
_cell.angle_beta   90.00
_cell.angle_gamma   90.00
#
_symmetry.space_group_name_H-M   'P 1'
#
loop_
_entity.id
_entity.type
_entity.pdbx_description
1 polymer ?
#
loop_
_entity_poly.entity_id
_entity_poly.type
_entity_poly.pdbx_seq_one_letter_code
_entity_poly.pdbx_strand_id
1 'polypeptide(L)'
;MGNWNGSVYHRICLTQIEIFRFIVFCFVCLGASGMGMLPSTSVHEKADMTLRDSLVDGMFLLALFFGAAGLRPAFAQVQSQTDSRSHENCRVQAADYKGWHAQQISNPWVQLIVVPQNGGRLIQVSFAGHPYLFVNPKLAGKYLPPSATQWFNYGGDKLWPLPEGNNDEQHWVGNSDVLDDGPFAFRKISEGQRCEIELTGPADPQTGIQFSRTIALEADVPGIHFHAVMKNVSGHTVEWSMQSVSQYDTSDPSAASSLNHNFWAFTPTDPFSSYLNRYHVRFGPAENPAASVRDDGFFNIHYAHLAAELWIDSKEGWLAMVDGTSSYAMVERFDYEKDKTYPGKASVIFWTNGPELRLSNDGIPSVSSDPDASPYYMEAELNSPMCRLRAGESCAFNTEWFPTRAGSEFHGVTDAGIVIRPLQASHAENGKVRLAGSFGVFFPGRLVAR
;
A
#
# COMPACT_ATOMS: atom_id res chain seq x y z
N MET A 1 29.79 25.73 -52.64
CA MET A 1 29.43 27.03 -52.03
C MET A 1 27.91 27.00 -51.87
N GLY A 2 27.37 26.71 -50.70
CA GLY A 2 27.10 27.70 -49.67
C GLY A 2 25.60 27.70 -49.39
N ASN A 3 25.25 27.36 -48.15
CA ASN A 3 23.97 27.36 -47.42
C ASN A 3 22.81 28.21 -47.94
N TRP A 4 21.57 27.81 -47.63
CA TRP A 4 20.68 28.41 -46.63
C TRP A 4 19.30 27.74 -46.73
N ASN A 5 18.91 26.95 -45.72
CA ASN A 5 17.50 26.65 -45.45
C ASN A 5 17.29 26.83 -43.94
N GLY A 6 16.64 27.94 -43.59
CA GLY A 6 16.24 28.22 -42.21
C GLY A 6 15.01 27.41 -41.85
N SER A 7 15.12 26.59 -40.80
CA SER A 7 13.95 26.00 -40.14
C SER A 7 13.51 26.91 -39.00
N VAL A 8 12.25 27.30 -39.11
CA VAL A 8 11.44 28.02 -38.13
C VAL A 8 11.38 27.22 -36.82
N TYR A 9 11.79 27.83 -35.72
CA TYR A 9 11.54 27.31 -34.38
C TYR A 9 10.08 27.60 -33.99
N HIS A 10 9.22 26.57 -33.98
CA HIS A 10 7.98 26.62 -33.23
C HIS A 10 8.25 26.27 -31.77
N ARG A 11 8.03 27.27 -30.91
CA ARG A 11 7.96 27.14 -29.46
C ARG A 11 6.63 26.48 -29.12
N ILE A 12 6.58 25.16 -29.08
CA ILE A 12 5.40 24.44 -28.57
C ILE A 12 5.48 24.50 -27.04
N CYS A 13 4.70 25.42 -26.48
CA CYS A 13 4.35 25.44 -25.08
C CYS A 13 3.29 24.35 -24.87
N LEU A 14 3.66 23.20 -24.33
CA LEU A 14 2.69 22.20 -23.91
C LEU A 14 2.17 22.60 -22.53
N THR A 15 1.01 23.25 -22.56
CA THR A 15 0.11 23.43 -21.44
C THR A 15 -0.37 22.07 -20.91
N GLN A 16 -0.27 21.90 -19.59
CA GLN A 16 -1.07 21.04 -18.71
C GLN A 16 -1.58 19.71 -19.29
N ILE A 17 -0.88 18.62 -18.96
CA ILE A 17 -1.53 17.35 -18.65
C ILE A 17 -0.70 16.70 -17.52
N GLU A 18 -1.27 16.55 -16.33
CA GLU A 18 -0.71 15.68 -15.29
C GLU A 18 -1.00 14.24 -15.72
N ILE A 19 0.02 13.57 -16.25
CA ILE A 19 -0.07 12.21 -16.78
C ILE A 19 0.85 11.33 -15.94
N PHE A 20 0.28 10.56 -15.01
CA PHE A 20 0.89 9.30 -14.56
C PHE A 20 0.71 8.25 -15.66
N ARG A 21 1.53 8.33 -16.70
CA ARG A 21 1.83 7.19 -17.58
C ARG A 21 3.22 6.72 -17.20
N PHE A 22 3.40 5.41 -17.22
CA PHE A 22 4.70 4.71 -17.29
C PHE A 22 5.85 5.67 -17.56
N ILE A 23 6.66 5.98 -16.54
CA ILE A 23 7.84 6.79 -16.80
C ILE A 23 8.95 5.86 -17.26
N VAL A 24 8.93 5.55 -18.56
CA VAL A 24 10.05 4.92 -19.25
C VAL A 24 11.02 6.03 -19.63
N PHE A 25 12.16 6.09 -18.95
CA PHE A 25 13.17 7.08 -19.25
C PHE A 25 14.16 6.58 -20.32
N CYS A 26 14.56 7.51 -21.18
CA CYS A 26 15.76 7.43 -22.00
C CYS A 26 16.47 8.77 -21.91
N PHE A 27 17.42 8.89 -20.99
CA PHE A 27 18.36 10.01 -20.99
C PHE A 27 19.53 9.72 -21.92
N VAL A 28 20.14 10.77 -22.47
CA VAL A 28 21.32 10.66 -23.31
C VAL A 28 22.31 11.76 -22.85
N CYS A 29 23.10 11.48 -21.81
CA CYS A 29 24.01 12.46 -21.20
C CYS A 29 25.29 12.64 -22.04
N LEU A 30 25.61 13.87 -22.45
CA LEU A 30 26.87 14.22 -23.11
C LEU A 30 28.06 13.99 -22.17
N GLY A 31 28.88 12.98 -22.45
CA GLY A 31 30.18 12.83 -21.79
C GLY A 31 31.15 13.88 -22.32
N ALA A 32 31.76 14.65 -21.42
CA ALA A 32 32.93 15.46 -21.76
C ALA A 32 34.11 14.50 -22.03
N SER A 33 34.64 14.55 -23.25
CA SER A 33 35.78 13.78 -23.69
C SER A 33 37.06 14.29 -23.01
N GLY A 34 37.59 13.52 -22.06
CA GLY A 34 38.93 13.69 -21.49
C GLY A 34 39.70 12.37 -21.56
N MET A 35 40.66 12.30 -22.47
CA MET A 35 41.59 11.17 -22.67
C MET A 35 42.48 10.92 -21.45
N GLY A 36 42.63 9.65 -21.07
CA GLY A 36 43.70 9.17 -20.18
C GLY A 36 43.60 7.67 -19.91
N MET A 37 44.54 6.88 -20.45
CA MET A 37 44.63 5.42 -20.26
C MET A 37 45.34 5.02 -18.95
N LEU A 38 44.74 4.02 -18.27
CA LEU A 38 45.30 2.88 -17.50
C LEU A 38 46.00 3.12 -16.13
N PRO A 39 46.12 2.11 -15.21
CA PRO A 39 45.66 0.70 -15.27
C PRO A 39 44.84 0.21 -14.04
N SER A 40 44.43 -1.06 -14.12
CA SER A 40 43.71 -1.86 -13.11
C SER A 40 44.43 -2.01 -11.76
N THR A 41 43.69 -1.86 -10.66
CA THR A 41 43.92 -2.58 -9.39
C THR A 41 42.62 -2.67 -8.59
N SER A 42 42.29 -3.89 -8.16
CA SER A 42 41.29 -4.21 -7.16
C SER A 42 41.78 -3.84 -5.76
N VAL A 43 41.04 -3.02 -5.00
CA VAL A 43 41.19 -2.90 -3.54
C VAL A 43 39.82 -2.65 -2.91
N HIS A 44 39.43 -3.54 -2.00
CA HIS A 44 38.44 -3.30 -0.95
C HIS A 44 39.00 -2.26 0.03
N GLU A 45 38.28 -1.16 0.30
CA GLU A 45 38.07 -0.71 1.67
C GLU A 45 37.07 0.45 1.78
N LYS A 46 36.38 0.44 2.93
CA LYS A 46 35.48 1.48 3.46
C LYS A 46 36.24 2.80 3.63
N ALA A 47 35.53 3.92 3.46
CA ALA A 47 35.92 5.16 4.11
C ALA A 47 34.69 5.99 4.50
N ASP A 48 34.56 6.19 5.81
CA ASP A 48 33.84 7.27 6.47
C ASP A 48 34.16 8.63 5.83
N MET A 49 33.15 9.47 5.67
CA MET A 49 33.34 10.86 5.25
C MET A 49 33.08 11.80 6.43
N THR A 50 34.17 12.26 7.03
CA THR A 50 34.22 13.38 7.95
C THR A 50 34.23 14.71 7.17
N LEU A 51 33.49 15.70 7.67
CA LEU A 51 33.35 17.04 7.10
C LEU A 51 34.24 18.05 7.85
N ARG A 52 35.14 18.70 7.10
CA ARG A 52 35.89 19.94 7.39
C ARG A 52 36.28 20.52 6.02
N ASP A 53 36.36 21.82 5.72
CA ASP A 53 36.36 23.05 6.51
C ASP A 53 36.13 24.25 5.56
N SER A 54 35.42 25.28 6.07
CA SER A 54 35.72 26.73 6.00
C SER A 54 35.79 27.60 4.70
N LEU A 55 35.05 28.72 4.78
CA LEU A 55 35.36 30.16 4.47
C LEU A 55 35.54 30.59 2.98
N VAL A 56 35.13 31.77 2.48
CA VAL A 56 35.25 33.18 2.95
C VAL A 56 34.22 34.11 2.26
N ASP A 57 33.92 35.22 2.95
CA ASP A 57 33.10 36.41 2.65
C ASP A 57 33.32 37.19 1.32
N GLY A 58 32.31 38.00 0.96
CA GLY A 58 32.46 39.13 0.03
C GLY A 58 31.16 39.89 -0.29
N MET A 59 30.76 40.82 0.58
CA MET A 59 29.60 41.70 0.45
C MET A 59 29.98 43.01 -0.27
N PHE A 60 29.28 43.38 -1.35
CA PHE A 60 29.33 44.73 -1.94
C PHE A 60 27.92 45.24 -2.28
N LEU A 61 27.50 46.29 -1.58
CA LEU A 61 26.32 47.09 -1.84
C LEU A 61 26.71 48.27 -2.73
N LEU A 62 25.99 48.49 -3.83
CA LEU A 62 26.02 49.75 -4.56
C LEU A 62 24.59 50.19 -4.87
N ALA A 63 24.17 51.27 -4.20
CA ALA A 63 22.92 51.97 -4.46
C ALA A 63 23.19 53.14 -5.42
N LEU A 64 22.39 53.26 -6.48
CA LEU A 64 22.34 54.45 -7.32
C LEU A 64 20.87 54.81 -7.59
N PHE A 65 20.46 55.97 -7.08
CA PHE A 65 19.22 56.66 -7.42
C PHE A 65 19.50 57.68 -8.53
N PHE A 66 18.70 57.71 -9.60
CA PHE A 66 18.48 58.92 -10.40
C PHE A 66 17.08 58.93 -11.05
N GLY A 67 16.30 59.94 -10.67
CA GLY A 67 15.65 60.95 -11.54
C GLY A 67 14.81 60.53 -12.75
N ALA A 68 13.53 60.91 -12.71
CA ALA A 68 12.50 60.70 -13.71
C ALA A 68 12.65 61.49 -15.04
N ALA A 69 12.24 60.88 -16.15
CA ALA A 69 11.57 61.54 -17.28
C ALA A 69 10.80 60.49 -18.11
N GLY A 70 9.52 60.76 -18.36
CA GLY A 70 8.57 59.78 -18.86
C GLY A 70 8.72 59.42 -20.33
N LEU A 71 8.44 58.14 -20.61
CA LEU A 71 7.89 57.62 -21.86
C LEU A 71 7.09 56.37 -21.46
N ARG A 72 5.79 56.36 -21.72
CA ARG A 72 4.91 55.20 -21.48
C ARG A 72 4.93 54.30 -22.71
N PRO A 73 5.51 53.08 -22.67
CA PRO A 73 5.01 51.98 -23.46
C PRO A 73 4.01 51.21 -22.59
N ALA A 74 2.83 50.97 -23.16
CA ALA A 74 1.81 50.13 -22.55
C ALA A 74 2.36 48.71 -22.34
N PHE A 75 2.74 48.40 -21.11
CA PHE A 75 2.86 47.02 -20.68
C PHE A 75 1.44 46.51 -20.46
N ALA A 76 0.99 45.64 -21.36
CA ALA A 76 -0.13 44.76 -21.06
C ALA A 76 0.21 44.05 -19.75
N GLN A 77 -0.51 44.39 -18.67
CA GLN A 77 -0.63 43.50 -17.54
C GLN A 77 -1.33 42.25 -18.09
N VAL A 78 -0.54 41.27 -18.51
CA VAL A 78 -0.96 39.88 -18.32
C VAL A 78 -1.10 39.78 -16.81
N GLN A 79 -2.33 39.93 -16.33
CA GLN A 79 -2.70 39.33 -15.07
C GLN A 79 -2.23 37.89 -15.20
N SER A 80 -1.13 37.57 -14.52
CA SER A 80 -1.00 36.25 -13.97
C SER A 80 -2.19 36.13 -13.03
N GLN A 81 -3.32 35.71 -13.60
CA GLN A 81 -4.16 34.73 -12.95
C GLN A 81 -3.17 33.60 -12.63
N THR A 82 -2.50 33.74 -11.49
CA THR A 82 -2.46 32.63 -10.56
C THR A 82 -3.93 32.27 -10.41
N ASP A 83 -4.39 31.36 -11.29
CA ASP A 83 -5.46 30.47 -10.91
C ASP A 83 -5.00 29.99 -9.55
N SER A 84 -5.59 30.54 -8.51
CA SER A 84 -5.89 29.79 -7.32
C SER A 84 -6.69 28.61 -7.84
N ARG A 85 -6.01 27.59 -8.39
CA ARG A 85 -6.50 26.24 -8.35
C ARG A 85 -6.93 26.12 -6.91
N SER A 86 -8.22 26.02 -6.67
CA SER A 86 -8.71 25.52 -5.41
C SER A 86 -7.86 24.29 -5.18
N HIS A 87 -6.94 24.35 -4.22
CA HIS A 87 -6.30 23.13 -3.75
C HIS A 87 -7.49 22.24 -3.43
N GLU A 88 -7.70 21.21 -4.26
CA GLU A 88 -8.84 20.33 -4.12
C GLU A 88 -8.58 19.56 -2.84
N ASN A 89 -9.04 20.17 -1.76
CA ASN A 89 -8.81 19.73 -0.41
C ASN A 89 -9.38 18.33 -0.27
N CYS A 90 -8.72 17.53 0.58
CA CYS A 90 -9.32 16.29 1.01
C CYS A 90 -10.70 16.59 1.65
N ARG A 91 -11.70 15.76 1.34
CA ARG A 91 -13.08 15.87 1.87
C ARG A 91 -13.54 14.58 2.53
N VAL A 92 -14.43 14.74 3.51
CA VAL A 92 -15.19 13.65 4.13
C VAL A 92 -16.67 13.96 4.03
N GLN A 93 -17.43 13.07 3.40
CA GLN A 93 -18.87 13.26 3.16
C GLN A 93 -19.64 11.95 3.30
N ALA A 94 -20.91 12.04 3.67
CA ALA A 94 -21.82 10.91 3.59
C ALA A 94 -21.99 10.46 2.14
N ALA A 95 -22.13 9.16 1.92
CA ALA A 95 -22.32 8.55 0.62
C ALA A 95 -23.26 7.34 0.73
N ASP A 96 -23.81 6.91 -0.39
CA ASP A 96 -24.45 5.61 -0.52
C ASP A 96 -23.57 4.74 -1.43
N TYR A 97 -23.20 3.56 -0.95
CA TYR A 97 -22.34 2.64 -1.70
C TYR A 97 -23.00 1.27 -1.79
N LYS A 98 -23.44 0.92 -3.02
CA LYS A 98 -24.11 -0.36 -3.31
C LYS A 98 -25.28 -0.69 -2.38
N GLY A 99 -25.97 0.34 -1.87
CA GLY A 99 -27.12 0.20 -0.95
C GLY A 99 -26.78 0.35 0.55
N TRP A 100 -25.51 0.45 0.92
CA TRP A 100 -25.10 0.78 2.28
C TRP A 100 -25.00 2.29 2.49
N HIS A 101 -25.36 2.75 3.68
CA HIS A 101 -24.99 4.07 4.16
C HIS A 101 -23.50 4.08 4.51
N ALA A 102 -22.75 4.89 3.79
CA ALA A 102 -21.30 4.93 3.83
C ALA A 102 -20.78 6.34 4.11
N GLN A 103 -19.49 6.42 4.39
CA GLN A 103 -18.73 7.66 4.47
C GLN A 103 -17.63 7.58 3.42
N GLN A 104 -17.56 8.60 2.57
CA GLN A 104 -16.51 8.76 1.59
C GLN A 104 -15.45 9.71 2.13
N ILE A 105 -14.19 9.28 2.08
CA ILE A 105 -13.01 10.13 2.29
C ILE A 105 -12.31 10.22 0.94
N SER A 106 -11.99 11.40 0.45
CA SER A 106 -11.35 11.52 -0.87
C SER A 106 -10.45 12.73 -1.00
N ASN A 107 -9.36 12.56 -1.72
CA ASN A 107 -8.52 13.62 -2.28
C ASN A 107 -8.50 13.47 -3.83
N PRO A 108 -7.72 14.27 -4.58
CA PRO A 108 -7.68 14.17 -6.04
C PRO A 108 -7.21 12.80 -6.60
N TRP A 109 -6.55 11.99 -5.78
CA TRP A 109 -5.91 10.74 -6.19
C TRP A 109 -6.69 9.50 -5.77
N VAL A 110 -7.21 9.52 -4.54
CA VAL A 110 -7.74 8.36 -3.83
C VAL A 110 -9.14 8.65 -3.29
N GLN A 111 -10.00 7.65 -3.40
CA GLN A 111 -11.31 7.60 -2.78
C GLN A 111 -11.40 6.37 -1.88
N LEU A 112 -11.81 6.59 -0.63
CA LEU A 112 -12.06 5.56 0.37
C LEU A 112 -13.55 5.52 0.65
N ILE A 113 -14.14 4.32 0.70
CA ILE A 113 -15.52 4.12 1.14
C ILE A 113 -15.50 3.32 2.43
N VAL A 114 -16.02 3.92 3.49
CA VAL A 114 -16.12 3.31 4.81
C VAL A 114 -17.58 3.02 5.11
N VAL A 115 -17.88 1.83 5.64
CA VAL A 115 -19.23 1.42 6.02
C VAL A 115 -19.25 1.18 7.54
N PRO A 116 -19.58 2.20 8.37
CA PRO A 116 -19.57 2.07 9.83
C PRO A 116 -20.45 0.92 10.33
N GLN A 117 -21.58 0.67 9.69
CA GLN A 117 -22.53 -0.36 10.09
C GLN A 117 -21.97 -1.79 10.00
N ASN A 118 -21.04 -2.06 9.09
CA ASN A 118 -20.52 -3.40 8.84
C ASN A 118 -19.11 -3.51 9.42
N GLY A 119 -18.96 -3.62 10.74
CA GLY A 119 -17.65 -3.77 11.38
C GLY A 119 -16.72 -2.56 11.24
N GLY A 120 -17.26 -1.38 10.89
CA GLY A 120 -16.42 -0.22 10.59
C GLY A 120 -15.53 -0.41 9.35
N ARG A 121 -15.87 -1.32 8.43
CA ARG A 121 -15.01 -1.70 7.30
C ARG A 121 -14.66 -0.54 6.38
N LEU A 122 -13.41 -0.52 5.92
CA LEU A 122 -13.03 0.20 4.70
C LEU A 122 -13.41 -0.72 3.54
N ILE A 123 -14.61 -0.55 2.99
CA ILE A 123 -15.19 -1.49 2.02
C ILE A 123 -14.58 -1.34 0.62
N GLN A 124 -14.01 -0.18 0.31
CA GLN A 124 -13.39 0.05 -0.99
C GLN A 124 -12.30 1.12 -0.93
N VAL A 125 -11.21 0.88 -1.67
CA VAL A 125 -10.17 1.86 -1.99
C VAL A 125 -10.11 1.99 -3.51
N SER A 126 -10.16 3.21 -4.02
CA SER A 126 -10.02 3.49 -5.44
C SER A 126 -8.93 4.51 -5.69
N PHE A 127 -7.99 4.20 -6.57
CA PHE A 127 -6.92 5.11 -6.99
C PHE A 127 -6.88 5.20 -8.51
N ALA A 128 -6.86 6.43 -9.04
CA ALA A 128 -6.90 6.68 -10.48
C ALA A 128 -8.00 5.90 -11.23
N GLY A 129 -9.17 5.75 -10.60
CA GLY A 129 -10.32 5.02 -11.14
C GLY A 129 -10.26 3.49 -11.05
N HIS A 130 -9.20 2.92 -10.48
CA HIS A 130 -9.07 1.47 -10.26
C HIS A 130 -9.51 1.11 -8.83
N PRO A 131 -10.54 0.24 -8.66
CA PRO A 131 -10.92 -0.31 -7.36
C PRO A 131 -9.97 -1.44 -6.95
N TYR A 132 -9.61 -1.53 -5.67
CA TYR A 132 -8.68 -2.53 -5.15
C TYR A 132 -9.37 -3.64 -4.37
N LEU A 133 -10.28 -3.27 -3.47
CA LEU A 133 -10.78 -4.19 -2.47
C LEU A 133 -11.97 -4.97 -3.02
N PHE A 134 -12.00 -6.25 -2.66
CA PHE A 134 -13.10 -7.14 -2.93
C PHE A 134 -14.35 -6.67 -2.17
N VAL A 135 -15.49 -6.66 -2.86
CA VAL A 135 -16.81 -6.39 -2.27
C VAL A 135 -17.73 -7.52 -2.63
N ASN A 136 -18.25 -8.24 -1.63
CA ASN A 136 -19.08 -9.40 -1.88
C ASN A 136 -20.42 -9.01 -2.52
N PRO A 137 -20.69 -9.40 -3.78
CA PRO A 137 -21.92 -9.04 -4.46
C PRO A 137 -23.17 -9.69 -3.81
N LYS A 138 -23.03 -10.82 -3.12
CA LYS A 138 -24.14 -11.48 -2.41
C LYS A 138 -24.60 -10.70 -1.19
N LEU A 139 -23.69 -9.93 -0.57
CA LEU A 139 -23.93 -9.16 0.65
C LEU A 139 -24.03 -7.64 0.42
N ALA A 140 -23.70 -7.16 -0.78
CA ALA A 140 -23.80 -5.75 -1.14
C ALA A 140 -25.15 -5.12 -0.73
N GLY A 141 -25.08 -4.02 0.03
CA GLY A 141 -26.24 -3.28 0.53
C GLY A 141 -27.01 -3.95 1.66
N LYS A 142 -26.54 -5.10 2.17
CA LYS A 142 -27.18 -5.83 3.27
C LYS A 142 -26.38 -5.66 4.56
N TYR A 143 -27.09 -5.51 5.67
CA TYR A 143 -26.51 -5.66 6.99
C TYR A 143 -27.12 -6.90 7.63
N LEU A 144 -26.27 -7.84 8.00
CA LEU A 144 -26.62 -9.04 8.76
C LEU A 144 -26.01 -8.88 10.16
N PRO A 145 -26.82 -9.02 11.24
CA PRO A 145 -26.32 -8.92 12.59
C PRO A 145 -25.35 -10.07 12.91
N PRO A 146 -24.43 -9.89 13.87
CA PRO A 146 -23.46 -10.92 14.25
C PRO A 146 -24.08 -12.30 14.52
N SER A 147 -23.41 -13.36 14.08
CA SER A 147 -23.90 -14.73 14.15
C SER A 147 -22.82 -15.72 14.57
N ALA A 148 -23.04 -16.41 15.70
CA ALA A 148 -22.09 -17.43 16.19
C ALA A 148 -21.89 -18.62 15.23
N THR A 149 -22.81 -18.84 14.27
CA THR A 149 -22.81 -20.04 13.41
C THR A 149 -22.42 -19.76 11.97
N GLN A 150 -22.35 -18.49 11.55
CA GLN A 150 -22.09 -18.13 10.16
C GLN A 150 -21.24 -16.87 10.10
N TRP A 151 -20.15 -16.91 9.36
CA TRP A 151 -19.37 -15.73 9.03
C TRP A 151 -19.93 -15.00 7.80
N PHE A 152 -19.95 -13.67 7.83
CA PHE A 152 -20.45 -12.84 6.72
C PHE A 152 -19.29 -12.10 6.05
N ASN A 153 -18.71 -12.71 5.01
CA ASN A 153 -17.63 -12.05 4.30
C ASN A 153 -18.15 -10.91 3.40
N TYR A 154 -18.22 -9.68 3.92
CA TYR A 154 -18.58 -8.49 3.16
C TYR A 154 -17.49 -8.04 2.18
N GLY A 155 -16.24 -8.45 2.39
CA GLY A 155 -15.06 -7.90 1.74
C GLY A 155 -14.46 -6.70 2.49
N GLY A 156 -13.65 -5.91 1.79
CA GLY A 156 -12.99 -4.72 2.32
C GLY A 156 -11.86 -5.02 3.30
N ASP A 157 -11.58 -4.05 4.17
CA ASP A 157 -10.62 -4.17 5.27
C ASP A 157 -11.25 -4.09 6.66
N LYS A 158 -10.76 -4.96 7.55
CA LYS A 158 -11.27 -5.26 8.89
C LYS A 158 -10.11 -5.44 9.90
N LEU A 159 -10.43 -5.34 11.19
CA LEU A 159 -9.50 -5.60 12.29
C LEU A 159 -9.93 -6.84 13.05
N TRP A 160 -9.06 -7.83 13.17
CA TRP A 160 -9.30 -9.08 13.88
C TRP A 160 -8.35 -9.28 15.07
N PRO A 161 -8.77 -10.01 16.12
CA PRO A 161 -7.87 -10.54 17.13
C PRO A 161 -7.13 -11.79 16.63
N LEU A 162 -5.85 -11.89 16.97
CA LEU A 162 -5.05 -13.12 16.89
C LEU A 162 -4.53 -13.52 18.27
N PRO A 163 -4.29 -14.83 18.55
CA PRO A 163 -4.38 -15.97 17.62
C PRO A 163 -5.80 -16.44 17.32
N GLU A 164 -6.03 -16.95 16.10
CA GLU A 164 -7.29 -17.60 15.72
C GLU A 164 -7.32 -19.09 16.10
N GLY A 165 -8.50 -19.60 16.44
CA GLY A 165 -8.73 -21.02 16.74
C GLY A 165 -9.89 -21.28 17.71
N ASN A 166 -10.24 -22.56 17.85
CA ASN A 166 -11.36 -23.03 18.66
C ASN A 166 -10.93 -23.95 19.81
N ASN A 167 -9.63 -23.94 20.14
CA ASN A 167 -9.05 -24.89 21.09
C ASN A 167 -9.29 -24.50 22.55
N ASP A 168 -9.28 -23.19 22.84
CA ASP A 168 -9.41 -22.62 24.18
C ASP A 168 -9.80 -21.13 24.10
N GLU A 169 -9.94 -20.49 25.27
CA GLU A 169 -10.32 -19.07 25.41
C GLU A 169 -9.23 -18.07 24.97
N GLN A 170 -8.00 -18.52 24.71
CA GLN A 170 -6.89 -17.69 24.22
C GLN A 170 -6.84 -17.64 22.69
N HIS A 171 -7.79 -18.31 22.03
CA HIS A 171 -7.95 -18.29 20.59
C HIS A 171 -9.29 -17.66 20.22
N TRP A 172 -9.25 -16.73 19.28
CA TRP A 172 -10.45 -16.11 18.73
C TRP A 172 -11.07 -17.02 17.67
N VAL A 173 -12.37 -17.26 17.75
CA VAL A 173 -13.06 -18.32 16.99
C VAL A 173 -13.10 -18.07 15.48
N GLY A 174 -12.82 -16.83 15.04
CA GLY A 174 -12.82 -16.49 13.61
C GLY A 174 -14.21 -16.54 12.96
N ASN A 175 -15.28 -16.39 13.75
CA ASN A 175 -16.66 -16.34 13.27
C ASN A 175 -17.20 -14.89 13.27
N SER A 176 -18.42 -14.72 12.74
CA SER A 176 -19.12 -13.45 12.87
C SER A 176 -19.39 -13.15 14.34
N ASP A 177 -18.83 -12.03 14.81
CA ASP A 177 -19.02 -11.53 16.16
C ASP A 177 -19.23 -10.01 16.16
N VAL A 178 -19.29 -9.41 17.34
CA VAL A 178 -19.49 -7.96 17.48
C VAL A 178 -18.25 -7.16 17.06
N LEU A 179 -17.06 -7.74 17.04
CA LEU A 179 -15.85 -7.06 16.57
C LEU A 179 -15.81 -7.01 15.04
N ASP A 180 -16.20 -8.10 14.36
CA ASP A 180 -16.16 -8.20 12.90
C ASP A 180 -17.38 -7.57 12.20
N ASP A 181 -18.57 -7.72 12.77
CA ASP A 181 -19.84 -7.32 12.13
C ASP A 181 -20.67 -6.32 12.94
N GLY A 182 -20.20 -5.94 14.13
CA GLY A 182 -20.86 -4.94 14.95
C GLY A 182 -20.79 -3.53 14.34
N PRO A 183 -21.78 -2.66 14.60
CA PRO A 183 -21.76 -1.30 14.09
C PRO A 183 -20.73 -0.44 14.84
N PHE A 184 -19.89 0.26 14.10
CA PHE A 184 -18.94 1.24 14.64
C PHE A 184 -19.57 2.63 14.68
N ALA A 185 -19.29 3.38 15.74
CA ALA A 185 -19.59 4.80 15.80
C ALA A 185 -18.60 5.57 14.92
N PHE A 186 -19.11 6.39 14.01
CA PHE A 186 -18.31 7.23 13.11
C PHE A 186 -18.21 8.66 13.62
N ARG A 187 -17.00 9.23 13.53
CA ARG A 187 -16.76 10.65 13.80
C ARG A 187 -15.81 11.23 12.74
N LYS A 188 -16.22 12.31 12.09
CA LYS A 188 -15.31 13.13 11.27
C LYS A 188 -14.45 13.98 12.19
N ILE A 189 -13.13 13.87 12.07
CA ILE A 189 -12.15 14.62 12.88
C ILE A 189 -11.71 15.89 12.15
N SER A 190 -11.31 15.76 10.87
CA SER A 190 -10.86 16.90 10.06
C SER A 190 -11.16 16.71 8.57
N GLU A 191 -11.09 17.82 7.84
CA GLU A 191 -11.13 17.91 6.37
C GLU A 191 -10.26 19.11 5.94
N GLY A 192 -9.95 19.23 4.65
CA GLY A 192 -9.07 20.31 4.17
C GLY A 192 -7.73 19.77 3.72
N GLN A 193 -6.67 20.15 4.43
CA GLN A 193 -5.31 19.71 4.15
C GLN A 193 -5.07 18.25 4.56
N ARG A 194 -5.76 17.80 5.61
CA ARG A 194 -5.79 16.40 6.06
C ARG A 194 -7.22 16.03 6.38
N CYS A 195 -7.75 15.00 5.73
CA CYS A 195 -8.93 14.33 6.23
C CYS A 195 -8.54 13.33 7.28
N GLU A 196 -9.33 13.27 8.34
CA GLU A 196 -9.22 12.22 9.32
C GLU A 196 -10.62 11.86 9.81
N ILE A 197 -10.88 10.57 9.90
CA ILE A 197 -12.07 10.03 10.54
C ILE A 197 -11.66 9.12 11.68
N GLU A 198 -12.58 8.90 12.61
CA GLU A 198 -12.46 7.93 13.68
C GLU A 198 -13.65 6.98 13.64
N LEU A 199 -13.37 5.71 13.86
CA LEU A 199 -14.33 4.64 14.01
C LEU A 199 -14.11 4.00 15.38
N THR A 200 -15.16 3.91 16.19
CA THR A 200 -15.12 3.23 17.50
C THR A 200 -16.08 2.06 17.50
N GLY A 201 -15.54 0.84 17.66
CA GLY A 201 -16.32 -0.39 17.67
C GLY A 201 -17.07 -0.60 18.99
N PRO A 202 -17.96 -1.60 19.04
CA PRO A 202 -18.58 -2.01 20.29
C PRO A 202 -17.54 -2.64 21.23
N ALA A 203 -17.85 -2.64 22.53
CA ALA A 203 -17.12 -3.48 23.48
C ALA A 203 -17.52 -4.94 23.27
N ASP A 204 -16.54 -5.83 23.12
CA ASP A 204 -16.78 -7.25 23.01
C ASP A 204 -16.64 -7.94 24.38
N PRO A 205 -17.73 -8.49 24.94
CA PRO A 205 -17.66 -9.21 26.21
C PRO A 205 -16.89 -10.53 26.11
N GLN A 206 -16.74 -11.13 24.92
CA GLN A 206 -16.09 -12.42 24.75
C GLN A 206 -14.57 -12.30 24.84
N THR A 207 -13.98 -11.42 24.05
CA THR A 207 -12.52 -11.17 24.05
C THR A 207 -12.08 -10.17 25.13
N GLY A 208 -13.03 -9.38 25.65
CA GLY A 208 -12.77 -8.32 26.62
C GLY A 208 -12.16 -7.05 26.02
N ILE A 209 -12.14 -6.91 24.69
CA ILE A 209 -11.55 -5.78 23.99
C ILE A 209 -12.57 -4.88 23.29
N GLN A 210 -12.13 -3.67 22.96
CA GLN A 210 -12.81 -2.74 22.07
C GLN A 210 -11.78 -2.19 21.09
N PHE A 211 -12.10 -2.23 19.79
CA PHE A 211 -11.30 -1.58 18.76
C PHE A 211 -11.74 -0.14 18.53
N SER A 212 -10.78 0.72 18.26
CA SER A 212 -11.00 2.01 17.59
C SER A 212 -9.92 2.21 16.55
N ARG A 213 -10.22 2.95 15.48
CA ARG A 213 -9.22 3.29 14.47
C ARG A 213 -9.46 4.64 13.86
N THR A 214 -8.38 5.35 13.55
CA THR A 214 -8.45 6.50 12.65
C THR A 214 -7.98 6.12 11.25
N ILE A 215 -8.59 6.74 10.24
CA ILE A 215 -8.19 6.63 8.84
C ILE A 215 -7.98 8.05 8.32
N ALA A 216 -6.80 8.31 7.76
CA ALA A 216 -6.43 9.63 7.31
C ALA A 216 -5.89 9.65 5.87
N LEU A 217 -6.17 10.76 5.20
CA LEU A 217 -5.64 11.14 3.90
C LEU A 217 -5.11 12.56 3.96
N GLU A 218 -3.90 12.76 3.44
CA GLU A 218 -3.43 14.11 3.12
C GLU A 218 -4.04 14.60 1.81
N ALA A 219 -4.08 15.91 1.59
CA ALA A 219 -4.71 16.49 0.41
C ALA A 219 -3.95 16.23 -0.90
N ASP A 220 -2.63 16.05 -0.86
CA ASP A 220 -1.76 16.05 -2.03
C ASP A 220 -1.01 14.72 -2.27
N VAL A 221 -1.14 13.73 -1.39
CA VAL A 221 -0.53 12.40 -1.56
C VAL A 221 -1.59 11.28 -1.50
N PRO A 222 -1.43 10.19 -2.27
CA PRO A 222 -2.34 9.05 -2.26
C PRO A 222 -2.19 8.12 -1.04
N GLY A 223 -1.27 8.41 -0.12
CA GLY A 223 -1.04 7.59 1.08
C GLY A 223 -2.25 7.57 2.02
N ILE A 224 -2.60 6.38 2.50
CA ILE A 224 -3.66 6.15 3.47
C ILE A 224 -3.00 5.75 4.79
N HIS A 225 -3.30 6.47 5.87
CA HIS A 225 -2.72 6.21 7.18
C HIS A 225 -3.77 5.65 8.12
N PHE A 226 -3.42 4.58 8.84
CA PHE A 226 -4.26 3.94 9.82
C PHE A 226 -3.58 3.98 11.18
N HIS A 227 -4.34 4.33 12.20
CA HIS A 227 -3.94 4.15 13.60
C HIS A 227 -5.03 3.35 14.31
N ALA A 228 -4.80 2.06 14.47
CA ALA A 228 -5.69 1.16 15.19
C ALA A 228 -5.28 1.08 16.67
N VAL A 229 -6.27 1.02 17.55
CA VAL A 229 -6.10 0.89 19.00
C VAL A 229 -7.00 -0.23 19.49
N MET A 230 -6.41 -1.16 20.23
CA MET A 230 -7.10 -2.19 20.98
C MET A 230 -7.04 -1.85 22.46
N LYS A 231 -8.22 -1.71 23.08
CA LYS A 231 -8.36 -1.41 24.50
C LYS A 231 -8.95 -2.59 25.25
N ASN A 232 -8.37 -2.94 26.38
CA ASN A 232 -8.99 -3.87 27.32
C ASN A 232 -10.09 -3.15 28.11
N VAL A 233 -11.34 -3.54 27.87
CA VAL A 233 -12.54 -3.00 28.52
C VAL A 233 -13.10 -3.95 29.58
N SER A 234 -12.44 -5.08 29.80
CA SER A 234 -12.77 -6.04 30.86
C SER A 234 -12.16 -5.64 32.22
N GLY A 235 -12.52 -6.40 33.26
CA GLY A 235 -11.94 -6.27 34.60
C GLY A 235 -10.67 -7.11 34.87
N HIS A 236 -10.18 -7.87 33.89
CA HIS A 236 -9.03 -8.77 34.04
C HIS A 236 -7.98 -8.51 32.96
N THR A 237 -6.82 -9.17 33.04
CA THR A 237 -5.78 -9.04 31.99
C THR A 237 -6.14 -9.89 30.78
N VAL A 238 -6.05 -9.32 29.58
CA VAL A 238 -6.23 -10.02 28.30
C VAL A 238 -4.94 -9.97 27.49
N GLU A 239 -4.77 -10.89 26.55
CA GLU A 239 -3.61 -10.92 25.67
C GLU A 239 -4.04 -11.27 24.24
N TRP A 240 -3.86 -10.31 23.33
CA TRP A 240 -4.28 -10.42 21.93
C TRP A 240 -3.28 -9.71 21.03
N SER A 241 -3.20 -10.10 19.76
CA SER A 241 -2.63 -9.30 18.68
C SER A 241 -3.75 -8.69 17.85
N MET A 242 -3.54 -7.49 17.31
CA MET A 242 -4.36 -6.93 16.24
C MET A 242 -3.86 -7.41 14.87
N GLN A 243 -4.77 -7.85 14.02
CA GLN A 243 -4.53 -8.21 12.64
C GLN A 243 -5.34 -7.24 11.76
N SER A 244 -4.64 -6.49 10.91
CA SER A 244 -5.27 -5.73 9.81
C SER A 244 -5.44 -6.70 8.65
N VAL A 245 -6.67 -6.92 8.21
CA VAL A 245 -6.99 -7.86 7.13
C VAL A 245 -7.63 -7.11 5.98
N SER A 246 -6.98 -7.06 4.83
CA SER A 246 -7.47 -6.41 3.62
C SER A 246 -7.75 -7.45 2.52
N GLN A 247 -8.98 -7.45 1.99
CA GLN A 247 -9.37 -8.39 0.94
C GLN A 247 -9.32 -7.70 -0.43
N TYR A 248 -8.49 -8.22 -1.33
CA TYR A 248 -8.31 -7.70 -2.69
C TYR A 248 -9.16 -8.48 -3.69
N ASP A 249 -9.74 -7.76 -4.66
CA ASP A 249 -10.47 -8.38 -5.77
C ASP A 249 -9.48 -9.03 -6.74
N THR A 250 -9.58 -10.35 -6.89
CA THR A 250 -8.70 -11.13 -7.77
C THR A 250 -9.46 -11.68 -8.97
N SER A 251 -10.61 -11.09 -9.31
CA SER A 251 -11.33 -11.38 -10.55
C SER A 251 -10.67 -10.74 -11.76
N ASP A 252 -10.85 -11.36 -12.94
CA ASP A 252 -10.37 -10.81 -14.21
C ASP A 252 -11.11 -9.50 -14.53
N PRO A 253 -10.41 -8.37 -14.73
CA PRO A 253 -11.03 -7.09 -15.05
C PRO A 253 -11.90 -7.09 -16.32
N SER A 254 -11.65 -8.00 -17.25
CA SER A 254 -12.41 -8.19 -18.49
C SER A 254 -13.59 -9.17 -18.33
N ALA A 255 -13.55 -10.03 -17.30
CA ALA A 255 -14.55 -11.05 -17.03
C ALA A 255 -14.61 -11.38 -15.53
N ALA A 256 -15.41 -10.63 -14.76
CA ALA A 256 -15.50 -10.79 -13.30
C ALA A 256 -15.90 -12.20 -12.80
N SER A 257 -16.43 -13.06 -13.68
CA SER A 257 -16.72 -14.48 -13.41
C SER A 257 -15.51 -15.40 -13.60
N SER A 258 -14.32 -14.86 -13.88
CA SER A 258 -13.07 -15.59 -14.08
C SER A 258 -11.99 -15.03 -13.16
N LEU A 259 -11.00 -15.86 -12.83
CA LEU A 259 -9.91 -15.45 -11.95
C LEU A 259 -8.82 -14.69 -12.73
N ASN A 260 -8.19 -13.71 -12.09
CA ASN A 260 -7.05 -13.00 -12.62
C ASN A 260 -5.77 -13.83 -12.41
N HIS A 261 -5.28 -14.44 -13.50
CA HIS A 261 -4.05 -15.25 -13.47
C HIS A 261 -2.77 -14.43 -13.27
N ASN A 262 -2.84 -13.09 -13.31
CA ASN A 262 -1.70 -12.20 -13.15
C ASN A 262 -1.86 -11.30 -11.92
N PHE A 263 -2.40 -11.88 -10.84
CA PHE A 263 -2.48 -11.25 -9.53
C PHE A 263 -1.44 -11.88 -8.60
N TRP A 264 -0.59 -11.06 -7.99
CA TRP A 264 0.55 -11.51 -7.18
C TRP A 264 0.62 -10.77 -5.85
N ALA A 265 1.15 -11.44 -4.83
CA ALA A 265 1.54 -10.81 -3.58
C ALA A 265 3.03 -11.03 -3.30
N PHE A 266 3.66 -10.06 -2.63
CA PHE A 266 5.08 -10.07 -2.29
C PHE A 266 5.30 -9.55 -0.87
N THR A 267 6.29 -10.13 -0.18
CA THR A 267 6.83 -9.60 1.08
C THR A 267 8.27 -10.10 1.23
N PRO A 268 9.18 -9.37 1.88
CA PRO A 268 10.53 -9.86 2.11
C PRO A 268 10.53 -10.95 3.17
N THR A 269 11.37 -11.97 2.97
CA THR A 269 11.59 -13.02 3.98
C THR A 269 12.76 -12.68 4.88
N ASP A 270 12.76 -13.20 6.10
CA ASP A 270 13.95 -13.22 6.94
C ASP A 270 14.92 -14.32 6.46
N PRO A 271 16.18 -14.00 6.10
CA PRO A 271 17.19 -15.03 5.81
C PRO A 271 17.43 -16.00 6.97
N PHE A 272 17.13 -15.57 8.20
CA PHE A 272 17.18 -16.35 9.44
C PHE A 272 15.79 -16.71 9.95
N SER A 273 14.80 -16.78 9.05
CA SER A 273 13.43 -17.16 9.36
C SER A 273 13.38 -18.42 10.21
N SER A 274 12.46 -18.43 11.15
CA SER A 274 12.19 -19.61 11.98
C SER A 274 11.36 -20.67 11.27
N TYR A 275 10.84 -20.35 10.08
CA TYR A 275 10.13 -21.29 9.23
C TYR A 275 11.08 -21.95 8.23
N LEU A 276 10.94 -23.25 8.03
CA LEU A 276 11.86 -24.05 7.20
C LEU A 276 12.02 -23.51 5.78
N ASN A 277 10.91 -23.11 5.15
CA ASN A 277 10.90 -22.58 3.78
C ASN A 277 10.97 -21.04 3.75
N ARG A 278 11.30 -20.40 4.89
CA ARG A 278 11.14 -18.97 5.16
C ARG A 278 9.71 -18.42 5.09
N TYR A 279 8.75 -19.34 5.03
CA TYR A 279 7.32 -19.15 5.26
C TYR A 279 6.75 -20.47 5.81
N HIS A 280 5.57 -20.40 6.41
CA HIS A 280 4.84 -21.55 6.94
C HIS A 280 3.48 -21.67 6.28
N VAL A 281 3.14 -22.88 5.82
CA VAL A 281 1.79 -23.20 5.35
C VAL A 281 0.94 -23.58 6.55
N ARG A 282 0.09 -22.65 7.01
CA ARG A 282 -0.79 -22.85 8.17
C ARG A 282 -2.04 -23.66 7.79
N PHE A 283 -2.53 -23.45 6.57
CA PHE A 283 -3.65 -24.16 5.96
C PHE A 283 -3.41 -24.34 4.46
N GLY A 284 -3.99 -25.38 3.87
CA GLY A 284 -3.84 -25.71 2.46
C GLY A 284 -2.70 -26.70 2.19
N PRO A 285 -2.40 -26.98 0.91
CA PRO A 285 -1.37 -27.95 0.56
C PRO A 285 0.04 -27.45 0.91
N ALA A 286 0.83 -28.30 1.55
CA ALA A 286 2.24 -28.00 1.84
C ALA A 286 3.06 -27.78 0.54
N GLU A 287 2.77 -28.57 -0.50
CA GLU A 287 3.25 -28.35 -1.85
C GLU A 287 2.30 -27.40 -2.59
N ASN A 288 2.58 -26.11 -2.51
CA ASN A 288 1.83 -25.08 -3.22
C ASN A 288 2.72 -24.43 -4.28
N PRO A 289 2.60 -24.78 -5.58
CA PRO A 289 3.42 -24.18 -6.64
C PRO A 289 3.11 -22.70 -6.87
N ALA A 290 2.03 -22.20 -6.26
CA ALA A 290 1.69 -20.79 -6.32
C ALA A 290 2.60 -19.92 -5.45
N ALA A 291 3.17 -20.49 -4.38
CA ALA A 291 3.98 -19.80 -3.41
C ALA A 291 5.45 -20.25 -3.46
N SER A 292 6.37 -19.31 -3.42
CA SER A 292 7.80 -19.60 -3.33
C SER A 292 8.59 -18.43 -2.73
N VAL A 293 9.88 -18.67 -2.48
CA VAL A 293 10.85 -17.63 -2.14
C VAL A 293 11.81 -17.49 -3.31
N ARG A 294 11.86 -16.30 -3.88
CA ARG A 294 12.76 -15.93 -4.98
C ARG A 294 14.21 -15.84 -4.51
N ASP A 295 15.13 -15.90 -5.47
CA ASP A 295 16.58 -15.77 -5.22
C ASP A 295 16.97 -14.42 -4.59
N ASP A 296 16.17 -13.37 -4.80
CA ASP A 296 16.33 -12.05 -4.18
C ASP A 296 15.77 -11.95 -2.76
N GLY A 297 15.27 -13.06 -2.20
CA GLY A 297 14.79 -13.15 -0.81
C GLY A 297 13.34 -12.71 -0.61
N PHE A 298 12.61 -12.40 -1.68
CA PHE A 298 11.17 -12.13 -1.57
C PHE A 298 10.36 -13.42 -1.58
N PHE A 299 9.46 -13.53 -0.61
CA PHE A 299 8.34 -14.43 -0.72
C PHE A 299 7.39 -13.86 -1.77
N ASN A 300 6.88 -14.72 -2.64
CA ASN A 300 5.84 -14.37 -3.59
C ASN A 300 4.78 -15.47 -3.69
N ILE A 301 3.54 -15.05 -3.92
CA ILE A 301 2.44 -15.94 -4.26
C ILE A 301 1.66 -15.36 -5.43
N HIS A 302 1.31 -16.19 -6.43
CA HIS A 302 0.26 -15.83 -7.38
C HIS A 302 -1.08 -16.38 -6.95
N TYR A 303 -2.15 -15.67 -7.28
CA TYR A 303 -3.49 -16.14 -6.99
C TYR A 303 -3.83 -17.37 -7.85
N ALA A 304 -4.16 -18.49 -7.20
CA ALA A 304 -4.42 -19.78 -7.85
C ALA A 304 -5.83 -20.35 -7.56
N HIS A 305 -6.73 -19.54 -6.97
CA HIS A 305 -8.07 -19.95 -6.56
C HIS A 305 -8.10 -21.29 -5.81
N LEU A 306 -7.28 -21.38 -4.76
CA LEU A 306 -7.15 -22.54 -3.88
C LEU A 306 -7.03 -22.02 -2.45
N ALA A 307 -7.76 -22.61 -1.51
CA ALA A 307 -7.68 -22.18 -0.13
C ALA A 307 -6.31 -22.49 0.49
N ALA A 308 -5.58 -21.46 0.89
CA ALA A 308 -4.29 -21.58 1.56
C ALA A 308 -4.01 -20.37 2.45
N GLU A 309 -3.40 -20.64 3.60
CA GLU A 309 -2.97 -19.63 4.58
C GLU A 309 -1.46 -19.73 4.76
N LEU A 310 -0.76 -18.65 4.46
CA LEU A 310 0.71 -18.61 4.39
C LEU A 310 1.24 -17.55 5.33
N TRP A 311 2.08 -17.98 6.27
CA TRP A 311 2.61 -17.16 7.35
C TRP A 311 4.08 -16.82 7.08
N ILE A 312 4.44 -15.54 7.23
CA ILE A 312 5.78 -15.02 6.99
C ILE A 312 6.23 -14.17 8.18
N ASP A 313 7.44 -14.42 8.68
CA ASP A 313 8.10 -13.64 9.74
C ASP A 313 8.89 -12.47 9.13
N SER A 314 8.20 -11.63 8.34
CA SER A 314 8.79 -10.49 7.63
C SER A 314 9.17 -9.35 8.57
N LYS A 315 10.44 -8.95 8.56
CA LYS A 315 10.98 -7.93 9.47
C LYS A 315 11.14 -6.54 8.86
N GLU A 316 11.06 -6.43 7.53
CA GLU A 316 11.24 -5.17 6.80
C GLU A 316 9.94 -4.32 6.77
N GLY A 317 8.83 -4.83 7.30
CA GLY A 317 7.65 -4.02 7.58
C GLY A 317 6.80 -3.66 6.35
N TRP A 318 6.76 -4.48 5.29
CA TRP A 318 5.89 -4.22 4.14
C TRP A 318 5.43 -5.49 3.41
N LEU A 319 4.26 -5.40 2.79
CA LEU A 319 3.78 -6.32 1.76
C LEU A 319 3.30 -5.55 0.53
N ALA A 320 3.17 -6.22 -0.61
CA ALA A 320 2.68 -5.63 -1.85
C ALA A 320 1.71 -6.57 -2.57
N MET A 321 0.56 -6.05 -2.98
CA MET A 321 -0.42 -6.71 -3.83
C MET A 321 -0.35 -6.10 -5.23
N VAL A 322 -0.13 -6.92 -6.25
CA VAL A 322 0.14 -6.48 -7.63
C VAL A 322 -0.88 -7.11 -8.57
N ASP A 323 -1.78 -6.29 -9.10
CA ASP A 323 -2.61 -6.64 -10.25
C ASP A 323 -1.83 -6.31 -11.53
N GLY A 324 -1.12 -7.30 -12.04
CA GLY A 324 -0.36 -7.18 -13.27
C GLY A 324 -1.26 -7.04 -14.51
N THR A 325 -2.52 -7.46 -14.45
CA THR A 325 -3.48 -7.33 -15.57
C THR A 325 -3.90 -5.88 -15.75
N SER A 326 -4.24 -5.19 -14.66
CA SER A 326 -4.61 -3.77 -14.71
C SER A 326 -3.41 -2.81 -14.53
N SER A 327 -2.23 -3.34 -14.20
CA SER A 327 -0.99 -2.59 -13.93
C SER A 327 -1.12 -1.63 -12.74
N TYR A 328 -1.71 -2.11 -11.66
CA TYR A 328 -1.84 -1.43 -10.37
C TYR A 328 -1.23 -2.28 -9.26
N ALA A 329 -0.78 -1.63 -8.20
CA ALA A 329 -0.38 -2.28 -6.98
C ALA A 329 -0.83 -1.48 -5.75
N MET A 330 -0.97 -2.18 -4.64
CA MET A 330 -1.08 -1.62 -3.30
C MET A 330 0.13 -2.08 -2.51
N VAL A 331 0.80 -1.17 -1.83
CA VAL A 331 1.82 -1.51 -0.83
C VAL A 331 1.26 -1.19 0.53
N GLU A 332 1.31 -2.15 1.44
CA GLU A 332 0.98 -1.94 2.84
C GLU A 332 2.25 -1.99 3.69
N ARG A 333 2.38 -1.05 4.62
CA ARG A 333 3.52 -0.94 5.53
C ARG A 333 3.08 -0.99 6.97
N PHE A 334 3.97 -1.44 7.83
CA PHE A 334 3.85 -1.43 9.28
C PHE A 334 5.23 -1.37 9.93
N ASP A 335 5.27 -0.89 11.17
CA ASP A 335 6.48 -0.90 11.97
C ASP A 335 6.67 -2.28 12.62
N TYR A 336 7.70 -3.02 12.20
CA TYR A 336 8.05 -4.28 12.84
C TYR A 336 8.83 -4.05 14.14
N GLU A 337 8.37 -4.69 15.23
CA GLU A 337 8.98 -4.57 16.56
C GLU A 337 9.84 -5.79 16.90
N LYS A 338 11.15 -5.67 16.62
CA LYS A 338 12.13 -6.77 16.67
C LYS A 338 12.19 -7.60 17.96
N ASP A 339 11.87 -7.01 19.11
CA ASP A 339 12.05 -7.64 20.43
C ASP A 339 10.71 -8.12 21.02
N LYS A 340 9.63 -8.11 20.23
CA LYS A 340 8.30 -8.55 20.66
C LYS A 340 7.89 -9.87 20.02
N THR A 341 6.99 -10.56 20.69
CA THR A 341 6.41 -11.82 20.22
C THR A 341 5.26 -11.53 19.27
N TYR A 342 5.22 -12.23 18.14
CA TYR A 342 4.11 -12.19 17.17
C TYR A 342 3.31 -13.49 17.24
N PRO A 343 1.99 -13.48 17.00
CA PRO A 343 1.17 -14.69 16.97
C PRO A 343 1.73 -15.65 15.94
N GLY A 344 2.11 -16.86 16.37
CA GLY A 344 2.71 -17.83 15.47
C GLY A 344 4.06 -17.46 14.87
N LYS A 345 4.66 -16.33 15.30
CA LYS A 345 5.80 -15.61 14.69
C LYS A 345 5.49 -14.90 13.37
N ALA A 346 4.23 -14.90 12.91
CA ALA A 346 3.85 -14.28 11.65
C ALA A 346 3.59 -12.78 11.83
N SER A 347 4.34 -11.95 11.12
CA SER A 347 4.06 -10.51 11.00
C SER A 347 3.24 -10.20 9.75
N VAL A 348 3.33 -11.06 8.72
CA VAL A 348 2.58 -10.99 7.48
C VAL A 348 1.90 -12.33 7.26
N ILE A 349 0.62 -12.30 6.88
CA ILE A 349 -0.13 -13.48 6.45
C ILE A 349 -0.76 -13.19 5.08
N PHE A 350 -0.85 -14.23 4.25
CA PHE A 350 -1.63 -14.21 3.02
C PHE A 350 -2.64 -15.36 3.05
N TRP A 351 -3.91 -15.03 2.79
CA TRP A 351 -4.98 -16.01 2.56
C TRP A 351 -5.43 -15.96 1.11
N THR A 352 -5.39 -17.08 0.39
CA THR A 352 -6.05 -17.20 -0.91
C THR A 352 -7.37 -17.93 -0.75
N ASN A 353 -8.46 -17.43 -1.34
CA ASN A 353 -9.73 -18.15 -1.32
C ASN A 353 -9.82 -19.17 -2.47
N GLY A 354 -10.66 -20.19 -2.30
CA GLY A 354 -10.92 -21.22 -3.29
C GLY A 354 -11.38 -22.54 -2.66
N PRO A 355 -11.45 -23.63 -3.44
CA PRO A 355 -11.73 -24.95 -2.90
C PRO A 355 -10.70 -25.34 -1.84
N GLU A 356 -11.15 -25.99 -0.78
CA GLU A 356 -10.30 -26.45 0.31
C GLU A 356 -9.91 -27.91 0.11
N LEU A 357 -8.62 -28.21 0.25
CA LEU A 357 -8.12 -29.57 0.29
C LEU A 357 -7.99 -30.01 1.75
N ARG A 358 -8.79 -31.00 2.16
CA ARG A 358 -8.77 -31.56 3.52
C ARG A 358 -8.49 -33.05 3.50
N LEU A 359 -7.67 -33.49 4.45
CA LEU A 359 -7.47 -34.91 4.74
C LEU A 359 -8.24 -35.25 6.02
N SER A 360 -9.16 -36.21 5.94
CA SER A 360 -9.88 -36.67 7.14
C SER A 360 -8.94 -37.42 8.09
N ASN A 361 -9.40 -37.65 9.33
CA ASN A 361 -8.67 -38.47 10.30
C ASN A 361 -8.42 -39.92 9.81
N ASP A 362 -9.26 -40.40 8.89
CA ASP A 362 -9.12 -41.73 8.26
C ASP A 362 -8.17 -41.71 7.04
N GLY A 363 -7.54 -40.57 6.75
CA GLY A 363 -6.62 -40.42 5.63
C GLY A 363 -7.30 -40.31 4.26
N ILE A 364 -8.59 -39.96 4.21
CA ILE A 364 -9.32 -39.80 2.96
C ILE A 364 -9.23 -38.33 2.51
N PRO A 365 -8.66 -38.05 1.32
CA PRO A 365 -8.62 -36.68 0.80
C PRO A 365 -10.01 -36.27 0.30
N SER A 366 -10.35 -35.01 0.52
CA SER A 366 -11.58 -34.39 0.04
C SER A 366 -11.29 -32.98 -0.45
N VAL A 367 -12.08 -32.54 -1.44
CA VAL A 367 -12.08 -31.16 -1.93
C VAL A 367 -13.43 -30.57 -1.58
N SER A 368 -13.45 -29.41 -0.91
CA SER A 368 -14.72 -28.77 -0.60
C SER A 368 -15.43 -28.34 -1.88
N SER A 369 -16.73 -28.60 -1.94
CA SER A 369 -17.62 -28.04 -2.96
C SER A 369 -18.17 -26.71 -2.46
N ASP A 370 -17.31 -25.82 -1.94
CA ASP A 370 -17.74 -24.63 -1.25
C ASP A 370 -18.51 -23.69 -2.21
N PRO A 371 -19.82 -23.50 -2.02
CA PRO A 371 -20.62 -22.61 -2.87
C PRO A 371 -20.24 -21.13 -2.72
N ASP A 372 -19.40 -20.79 -1.73
CA ASP A 372 -18.80 -19.47 -1.51
C ASP A 372 -17.32 -19.40 -1.93
N ALA A 373 -16.75 -20.45 -2.52
CA ALA A 373 -15.44 -20.38 -3.19
C ALA A 373 -15.43 -19.39 -4.36
N SER A 374 -16.60 -19.01 -4.89
CA SER A 374 -16.76 -17.85 -5.77
C SER A 374 -17.67 -16.86 -5.05
N PRO A 375 -17.23 -15.61 -4.83
CA PRO A 375 -16.30 -14.80 -5.64
C PRO A 375 -14.79 -14.95 -5.35
N TYR A 376 -13.95 -14.39 -6.23
CA TYR A 376 -12.48 -14.46 -6.18
C TYR A 376 -11.88 -13.31 -5.37
N TYR A 377 -11.11 -13.63 -4.33
CA TYR A 377 -10.38 -12.66 -3.53
C TYR A 377 -9.12 -13.27 -2.89
N MET A 378 -8.25 -12.40 -2.43
CA MET A 378 -7.08 -12.78 -1.64
C MET A 378 -6.94 -11.78 -0.48
N GLU A 379 -6.62 -12.26 0.71
CA GLU A 379 -6.35 -11.40 1.86
C GLU A 379 -4.85 -11.14 1.98
N ALA A 380 -4.51 -9.90 2.28
CA ALA A 380 -3.22 -9.50 2.80
C ALA A 380 -3.41 -9.08 4.25
N GLU A 381 -2.53 -9.54 5.12
CA GLU A 381 -2.74 -9.42 6.55
C GLU A 381 -1.46 -8.97 7.23
N LEU A 382 -1.60 -7.94 8.08
CA LEU A 382 -0.52 -7.39 8.88
C LEU A 382 -0.83 -7.58 10.35
N ASN A 383 0.10 -8.18 11.08
CA ASN A 383 -0.06 -8.46 12.50
C ASN A 383 0.73 -7.48 13.34
N SER A 384 0.12 -6.99 14.41
CA SER A 384 0.86 -6.39 15.52
C SER A 384 1.59 -7.47 16.33
N PRO A 385 2.50 -7.11 17.24
CA PRO A 385 2.93 -8.02 18.29
C PRO A 385 1.79 -8.37 19.27
N MET A 386 1.98 -9.43 20.05
CA MET A 386 1.10 -9.76 21.18
C MET A 386 1.06 -8.61 22.20
N CYS A 387 -0.13 -8.12 22.48
CA CYS A 387 -0.41 -7.09 23.48
C CYS A 387 -1.01 -7.70 24.73
N ARG A 388 -0.24 -7.76 25.82
CA ARG A 388 -0.76 -8.09 27.14
C ARG A 388 -1.26 -6.83 27.85
N LEU A 389 -2.57 -6.73 28.04
CA LEU A 389 -3.26 -5.52 28.51
C LEU A 389 -3.97 -5.76 29.83
N ARG A 390 -3.65 -4.97 30.87
CA ARG A 390 -4.46 -4.91 32.10
C ARG A 390 -5.76 -4.16 31.84
N ALA A 391 -6.69 -4.23 32.79
CA ALA A 391 -7.97 -3.52 32.71
C ALA A 391 -7.75 -2.03 32.42
N GLY A 392 -8.36 -1.53 31.33
CA GLY A 392 -8.26 -0.14 30.88
C GLY A 392 -7.01 0.21 30.05
N GLU A 393 -6.02 -0.68 29.95
CA GLU A 393 -4.84 -0.45 29.10
C GLU A 393 -5.16 -0.63 27.61
N SER A 394 -4.28 -0.09 26.77
CA SER A 394 -4.40 -0.17 25.31
C SER A 394 -3.05 -0.38 24.65
N CYS A 395 -3.05 -0.98 23.46
CA CYS A 395 -1.93 -0.94 22.54
C CYS A 395 -2.40 -0.41 21.17
N ALA A 396 -1.45 0.08 20.38
CA ALA A 396 -1.71 0.67 19.07
C ALA A 396 -0.94 -0.07 17.97
N PHE A 397 -1.47 0.00 16.75
CA PHE A 397 -0.89 -0.57 15.55
C PHE A 397 -1.09 0.40 14.39
N ASN A 398 0.01 0.86 13.84
CA ASN A 398 0.02 1.79 12.72
C ASN A 398 0.30 1.03 11.44
N THR A 399 -0.51 1.28 10.43
CA THR A 399 -0.26 0.78 9.08
C THR A 399 -0.44 1.92 8.07
N GLU A 400 0.23 1.79 6.93
CA GLU A 400 0.13 2.75 5.84
C GLU A 400 -0.05 2.04 4.52
N TRP A 401 -0.96 2.53 3.69
CA TRP A 401 -1.22 1.96 2.37
C TRP A 401 -0.90 2.95 1.27
N PHE A 402 -0.22 2.47 0.22
CA PHE A 402 0.21 3.27 -0.90
C PHE A 402 -0.25 2.63 -2.22
N PRO A 403 -1.38 3.08 -2.78
CA PRO A 403 -1.78 2.67 -4.11
C PRO A 403 -0.84 3.30 -5.15
N THR A 404 -0.41 2.51 -6.13
CA THR A 404 0.50 2.95 -7.18
C THR A 404 0.24 2.22 -8.50
N ARG A 405 0.79 2.74 -9.59
CA ARG A 405 0.95 2.00 -10.84
C ARG A 405 2.00 0.90 -10.69
N ALA A 406 1.80 -0.21 -11.37
CA ALA A 406 2.70 -1.35 -11.45
C ALA A 406 3.02 -1.72 -12.91
N GLY A 407 3.73 -2.83 -13.09
CA GLY A 407 4.02 -3.42 -14.40
C GLY A 407 4.11 -4.94 -14.31
N SER A 408 4.65 -5.58 -15.34
CA SER A 408 4.80 -7.04 -15.41
C SER A 408 5.86 -7.63 -14.48
N GLU A 409 6.63 -6.78 -13.81
CA GLU A 409 7.75 -7.16 -12.96
C GLU A 409 7.65 -6.43 -11.62
N PHE A 410 8.21 -7.04 -10.57
CA PHE A 410 8.31 -6.48 -9.24
C PHE A 410 9.67 -6.82 -8.64
N HIS A 411 10.43 -5.79 -8.25
CA HIS A 411 11.79 -5.88 -7.71
C HIS A 411 11.93 -5.20 -6.34
N GLY A 412 10.81 -4.87 -5.70
CA GLY A 412 10.80 -4.44 -4.31
C GLY A 412 10.17 -3.06 -4.09
N VAL A 413 10.15 -2.69 -2.83
CA VAL A 413 9.60 -1.44 -2.30
C VAL A 413 10.73 -0.57 -1.79
N THR A 414 10.63 0.73 -2.03
CA THR A 414 11.49 1.80 -1.49
C THR A 414 10.61 2.83 -0.83
N ASP A 415 11.17 3.72 0.00
CA ASP A 415 10.40 4.79 0.67
C ASP A 415 9.47 5.56 -0.27
N ALA A 416 9.91 5.82 -1.51
CA ALA A 416 9.20 6.64 -2.49
C ALA A 416 8.30 5.87 -3.47
N GLY A 417 8.32 4.53 -3.48
CA GLY A 417 7.62 3.76 -4.50
C GLY A 417 8.07 2.32 -4.68
N ILE A 418 7.57 1.67 -5.73
CA ILE A 418 7.96 0.31 -6.13
C ILE A 418 8.92 0.31 -7.31
N VAL A 419 9.83 -0.66 -7.34
CA VAL A 419 10.74 -0.89 -8.47
C VAL A 419 10.11 -1.92 -9.40
N ILE A 420 9.66 -1.46 -10.58
CA ILE A 420 9.11 -2.34 -11.64
C ILE A 420 10.24 -2.86 -12.50
N ARG A 421 11.19 -2.00 -12.88
CA ARG A 421 12.44 -2.39 -13.55
C ARG A 421 13.60 -1.60 -12.94
N PRO A 422 14.64 -2.28 -12.43
CA PRO A 422 15.80 -1.61 -11.84
C PRO A 422 16.42 -0.59 -12.81
N LEU A 423 17.03 0.45 -12.25
CA LEU A 423 17.75 1.45 -13.05
C LEU A 423 18.98 0.80 -13.68
N GLN A 424 19.06 0.86 -15.01
CA GLN A 424 20.19 0.36 -15.78
C GLN A 424 20.86 1.50 -16.54
N ALA A 425 22.19 1.45 -16.61
CA ALA A 425 23.01 2.33 -17.42
C ALA A 425 23.62 1.56 -18.59
N SER A 426 23.53 2.12 -19.79
CA SER A 426 24.17 1.57 -21.00
C SER A 426 24.93 2.66 -21.74
N HIS A 427 26.04 2.29 -22.39
CA HIS A 427 26.77 3.21 -23.25
C HIS A 427 26.07 3.33 -24.60
N ALA A 428 25.82 4.56 -25.04
CA ALA A 428 25.38 4.88 -26.38
C ALA A 428 26.59 5.10 -27.30
N GLU A 429 26.44 4.80 -28.59
CA GLU A 429 27.50 4.87 -29.61
C GLU A 429 28.18 6.24 -29.73
N ASN A 430 27.51 7.30 -29.27
CA ASN A 430 28.01 8.68 -29.26
C ASN A 430 28.77 9.06 -27.97
N GLY A 431 29.23 8.08 -27.19
CA GLY A 431 29.96 8.31 -25.93
C GLY A 431 29.08 8.79 -24.78
N LYS A 432 27.76 8.67 -24.91
CA LYS A 432 26.79 9.10 -23.90
C LYS A 432 26.32 7.93 -23.04
N VAL A 433 25.82 8.22 -21.85
CA VAL A 433 25.18 7.21 -20.99
C VAL A 433 23.67 7.29 -21.15
N ARG A 434 23.04 6.14 -21.37
CA ARG A 434 21.60 5.94 -21.36
C ARG A 434 21.16 5.28 -20.07
N LEU A 435 20.32 5.98 -19.32
CA LEU A 435 19.65 5.47 -18.12
C LEU A 435 18.23 5.04 -18.48
N ALA A 436 17.84 3.83 -18.06
CA ALA A 436 16.50 3.29 -18.24
C ALA A 436 16.05 2.52 -16.98
N GLY A 437 14.79 2.69 -16.59
CA GLY A 437 14.17 2.03 -15.45
C GLY A 437 12.66 2.26 -15.48
N SER A 438 11.91 1.61 -14.59
CA SER A 438 10.46 1.79 -14.45
C SER A 438 10.08 1.69 -12.99
N PHE A 439 9.28 2.63 -12.51
CA PHE A 439 8.91 2.74 -11.10
C PHE A 439 7.45 3.13 -10.97
N GLY A 440 6.78 2.57 -9.96
CA GLY A 440 5.56 3.16 -9.41
C GLY A 440 5.96 4.08 -8.26
N VAL A 441 5.32 5.23 -8.10
CA VAL A 441 5.70 6.21 -7.07
C VAL A 441 4.52 6.54 -6.17
N PHE A 442 4.82 6.76 -4.89
CA PHE A 442 3.82 7.05 -3.86
C PHE A 442 3.56 8.54 -3.70
N PHE A 443 4.50 9.38 -4.13
CA PHE A 443 4.45 10.81 -3.90
C PHE A 443 4.60 11.58 -5.22
N PRO A 444 3.92 12.73 -5.36
CA PRO A 444 4.24 13.66 -6.43
C PRO A 444 5.68 14.17 -6.21
N GLY A 445 6.44 14.28 -7.29
CA GLY A 445 7.85 14.65 -7.17
C GLY A 445 8.48 15.01 -8.50
N ARG A 446 9.75 15.41 -8.44
CA ARG A 446 10.58 15.66 -9.62
C ARG A 446 11.67 14.62 -9.68
N LEU A 447 11.83 13.98 -10.83
CA LEU A 447 13.03 13.21 -11.08
C LEU A 447 14.21 14.17 -11.28
N VAL A 448 15.28 13.95 -10.53
CA VAL A 448 16.55 14.67 -10.69
C VAL A 448 17.66 13.65 -10.89
N ALA A 449 18.27 13.65 -12.08
CA ALA A 449 19.55 12.99 -12.30
C ALA A 449 20.66 14.00 -11.99
N ARG A 450 21.57 13.66 -11.06
CA ARG A 450 22.72 14.50 -10.69
C ARG A 450 24.02 13.85 -11.08
#